data_AF-A0A1C5GMT0-F1
#
_entry.id   AF-A0A1C5GMT0-F1
#
_cell.length_a   1.000
_cell.length_b   1.000
_cell.length_c   1.000
_cell.angle_alpha   90.00
_cell.angle_beta   90.00
_cell.angle_gamma   90.00
#
_symmetry.space_group_name_H-M   'P 1'
#
loop_
_entity.id
_entity.type
_entity.pdbx_description
1 polymer ?
#
loop_
_entity_poly.entity_id
_entity_poly.type
_entity_poly.pdbx_seq_one_letter_code
_entity_poly.pdbx_strand_id
1 'polypeptide(L)'
;MWLRKHDGDAIGGVQVASVRRRGTKATALLTLLLVTVTGCGPVADRGPTTLPVGYDTLDGSLAVWPPRGSLAGDAGTTAAVTAAVRDWRSPVDDRVHLPSSGILFSGQVDGTPLALVAADVPGESASWLLQLTRDGDRWTVRHATEYTDPGYLVYSDVLPVQLADGRRYLTSARVERLLGPAGRALPTADGLTGPVAVPACRAVELTATLRPTRSLPRGRAADRVLDLGTATADPRYPLVRDETGAGRRAVTGLDTCALAGERGPFGSIPRRIGDRDAPRSVPESWPMAKLAVRSLGEVALGGGEPADLEQLSWESATGTMTAVVYRPADGGTPVVSPADRASTLQAYLLPMPGQPLAVLSWRATRDASFAAPPGTARLVDRPGLMVAPQPATKQTFSLAGTEKTWYRSVGGR
;
A
#
# COMPACT_ATOMS: atom_id res chain seq x y z
N MET A 1 23.40 21.47 28.38
CA MET A 1 24.20 22.50 29.10
C MET A 1 24.88 23.39 28.06
N TRP A 2 24.78 24.70 28.26
CA TRP A 2 24.95 25.80 27.31
C TRP A 2 26.39 26.07 26.82
N LEU A 3 26.49 26.60 25.57
CA LEU A 3 27.30 27.73 25.01
C LEU A 3 28.76 27.93 25.51
N ARG A 4 29.76 28.41 24.75
CA ARG A 4 29.82 29.44 23.70
C ARG A 4 31.27 29.53 23.16
N LYS A 5 31.49 29.90 21.90
CA LYS A 5 32.59 30.80 21.50
C LYS A 5 32.23 31.57 20.22
N HIS A 6 32.03 32.87 20.41
CA HIS A 6 32.01 34.02 19.48
C HIS A 6 33.45 34.35 19.03
N ASP A 7 33.84 35.12 18.00
CA ASP A 7 33.26 36.05 16.99
C ASP A 7 34.26 36.07 15.80
N GLY A 8 33.89 36.34 14.54
CA GLY A 8 33.87 37.66 13.87
C GLY A 8 35.29 38.09 13.41
N ASP A 9 35.59 38.77 12.31
CA ASP A 9 34.89 39.40 11.18
C ASP A 9 36.02 40.03 10.30
N ALA A 10 35.78 40.27 8.99
CA ALA A 10 36.29 41.40 8.17
C ALA A 10 36.42 41.02 6.67
N ILE A 11 35.46 41.42 5.81
CA ILE A 11 35.43 42.67 5.00
C ILE A 11 36.46 42.61 3.86
N GLY A 12 36.05 42.34 2.61
CA GLY A 12 35.64 43.36 1.62
C GLY A 12 36.82 43.61 0.66
N GLY A 13 36.71 43.90 -0.63
CA GLY A 13 35.63 44.22 -1.54
C GLY A 13 36.30 44.50 -2.90
N VAL A 14 35.53 44.31 -3.97
CA VAL A 14 35.89 44.38 -5.40
C VAL A 14 36.23 45.83 -5.83
N GLN A 15 37.16 46.04 -6.78
CA GLN A 15 36.84 46.74 -8.05
C GLN A 15 37.99 46.80 -9.08
N VAL A 16 37.53 46.85 -10.33
CA VAL A 16 38.19 46.61 -11.61
C VAL A 16 38.69 47.92 -12.22
N ALA A 17 39.85 47.87 -12.89
CA ALA A 17 40.22 48.72 -14.02
C ALA A 17 41.40 48.03 -14.77
N SER A 18 41.70 48.22 -16.05
CA SER A 18 40.98 48.59 -17.26
C SER A 18 42.00 48.48 -18.43
N VAL A 19 41.52 48.23 -19.66
CA VAL A 19 42.08 48.60 -20.98
C VAL A 19 43.31 47.87 -21.59
N ARG A 20 43.00 47.20 -22.72
CA ARG A 20 43.71 46.94 -23.99
C ARG A 20 45.11 47.55 -24.24
N ARG A 21 46.01 46.74 -24.84
CA ARG A 21 46.57 46.97 -26.21
C ARG A 21 47.45 45.80 -26.75
N ARG A 22 47.15 45.43 -28.01
CA ARG A 22 48.01 45.00 -29.16
C ARG A 22 49.29 44.18 -28.88
N GLY A 23 49.41 42.95 -29.39
CA GLY A 23 49.93 42.62 -30.74
C GLY A 23 51.34 42.01 -30.58
N THR A 24 51.76 40.90 -31.20
CA THR A 24 52.14 40.80 -32.61
C THR A 24 52.63 39.36 -32.95
N LYS A 25 52.40 38.95 -34.21
CA LYS A 25 53.10 37.97 -35.09
C LYS A 25 52.82 36.46 -35.00
N ALA A 26 52.17 36.00 -36.07
CA ALA A 26 52.11 34.64 -36.60
C ALA A 26 53.35 34.29 -37.43
N THR A 27 53.71 33.00 -37.45
CA THR A 27 54.42 32.16 -38.46
C THR A 27 54.99 30.96 -37.68
N ALA A 28 54.99 29.69 -38.09
CA ALA A 28 54.58 29.00 -39.29
C ALA A 28 54.45 27.49 -38.96
N LEU A 29 53.92 26.73 -39.91
CA LEU A 29 53.62 25.30 -39.95
C LEU A 29 54.62 24.37 -39.23
N LEU A 30 54.07 23.37 -38.54
CA LEU A 30 54.63 22.01 -38.53
C LEU A 30 53.51 20.98 -38.48
N THR A 31 53.26 20.44 -39.67
CA THR A 31 52.52 19.23 -40.01
C THR A 31 53.13 18.03 -39.29
N LEU A 32 52.39 17.38 -38.39
CA LEU A 32 52.42 15.93 -38.10
C LEU A 32 51.57 15.61 -36.87
N LEU A 33 50.32 15.18 -37.08
CA LEU A 33 49.64 14.13 -36.33
C LEU A 33 48.26 13.89 -36.96
N LEU A 34 48.22 12.92 -37.86
CA LEU A 34 47.02 12.28 -38.37
C LEU A 34 46.43 11.34 -37.31
N VAL A 35 45.10 11.23 -37.33
CA VAL A 35 44.27 10.14 -36.76
C VAL A 35 44.01 10.16 -35.24
N THR A 36 42.85 10.69 -34.84
CA THR A 36 41.75 9.87 -34.26
C THR A 36 40.54 10.74 -33.93
N VAL A 37 39.43 10.42 -34.59
CA VAL A 37 38.09 10.82 -34.20
C VAL A 37 37.73 10.01 -32.95
N THR A 38 37.60 10.64 -31.79
CA THR A 38 36.68 10.25 -30.71
C THR A 38 36.35 11.57 -29.99
N GLY A 39 35.20 12.20 -30.23
CA GLY A 39 33.93 11.65 -29.81
C GLY A 39 33.79 11.78 -28.29
N CYS A 40 33.84 13.00 -27.74
CA CYS A 40 33.21 13.29 -26.46
C CYS A 40 31.69 13.22 -26.63
N GLY A 41 31.17 11.99 -26.78
CA GLY A 41 29.75 11.69 -26.62
C GLY A 41 29.54 11.20 -25.19
N PRO A 42 28.46 11.62 -24.51
CA PRO A 42 28.19 11.16 -23.16
C PRO A 42 27.96 9.65 -23.21
N VAL A 43 28.56 8.92 -22.28
CA VAL A 43 28.12 7.56 -21.93
C VAL A 43 26.74 7.71 -21.31
N ALA A 44 25.72 7.83 -22.15
CA ALA A 44 24.40 7.38 -21.79
C ALA A 44 24.51 5.86 -21.82
N ASP A 45 24.72 5.23 -20.65
CA ASP A 45 24.37 3.84 -20.49
C ASP A 45 22.92 3.72 -20.99
N ARG A 46 22.77 3.12 -22.19
CA ARG A 46 21.45 2.85 -22.75
C ARG A 46 20.85 1.80 -21.84
N GLY A 47 19.97 2.25 -20.93
CA GLY A 47 19.24 1.37 -20.05
C GLY A 47 18.54 0.26 -20.86
N PRO A 48 18.22 -0.89 -20.22
CA PRO A 48 17.56 -2.00 -20.86
C PRO A 48 16.38 -1.55 -21.73
N THR A 49 16.44 -1.86 -23.02
CA THR A 49 15.34 -1.59 -23.95
C THR A 49 14.25 -2.65 -23.85
N THR A 50 14.57 -3.81 -23.29
CA THR A 50 13.70 -4.95 -23.03
C THR A 50 13.58 -5.21 -21.54
N LEU A 51 12.40 -5.62 -21.08
CA LEU A 51 12.25 -6.08 -19.71
C LEU A 51 13.08 -7.35 -19.49
N PRO A 52 13.82 -7.47 -18.37
CA PRO A 52 14.39 -8.74 -17.97
C PRO A 52 13.26 -9.76 -17.71
N VAL A 53 13.52 -11.01 -18.05
CA VAL A 53 12.69 -12.14 -17.62
C VAL A 53 13.22 -12.62 -16.27
N GLY A 54 12.34 -12.74 -15.28
CA GLY A 54 12.72 -12.66 -13.88
C GLY A 54 12.81 -11.22 -13.41
N TYR A 55 12.92 -11.05 -12.09
CA TYR A 55 13.11 -9.75 -11.47
C TYR A 55 14.33 -9.85 -10.56
N ASP A 56 15.40 -9.12 -10.94
CA ASP A 56 16.76 -9.33 -10.46
C ASP A 56 16.91 -8.98 -8.97
N THR A 57 16.51 -9.94 -8.16
CA THR A 57 16.42 -9.84 -6.71
C THR A 57 17.07 -11.10 -6.17
N LEU A 58 18.31 -10.93 -5.68
CA LEU A 58 19.09 -12.01 -5.12
C LEU A 58 18.99 -12.01 -3.60
N ASP A 59 18.92 -13.22 -3.04
CA ASP A 59 19.02 -13.48 -1.61
C ASP A 59 20.11 -14.53 -1.36
N GLY A 60 21.35 -14.06 -1.29
CA GLY A 60 22.51 -14.94 -1.39
C GLY A 60 22.66 -15.46 -2.82
N SER A 61 22.66 -16.78 -3.00
CA SER A 61 22.66 -17.43 -4.33
C SER A 61 21.26 -17.69 -4.88
N LEU A 62 20.21 -17.42 -4.08
CA LEU A 62 18.83 -17.64 -4.50
C LEU A 62 18.36 -16.46 -5.35
N ALA A 63 17.97 -16.73 -6.59
CA ALA A 63 17.12 -15.80 -7.36
C ALA A 63 15.69 -15.86 -6.79
N VAL A 64 15.23 -14.76 -6.19
CA VAL A 64 13.91 -14.67 -5.54
C VAL A 64 12.80 -14.74 -6.59
N TRP A 65 12.98 -14.05 -7.71
CA TRP A 65 12.06 -14.07 -8.86
C TRP A 65 12.79 -14.51 -10.13
N PRO A 66 13.05 -15.82 -10.30
CA PRO A 66 13.72 -16.33 -11.49
C PRO A 66 12.78 -16.33 -12.71
N PRO A 67 13.29 -16.48 -13.93
CA PRO A 67 12.48 -16.71 -15.12
C PRO A 67 11.57 -17.94 -14.93
N ARG A 68 10.25 -17.78 -15.12
CA ARG A 68 9.26 -18.84 -14.92
C ARG A 68 8.05 -18.74 -15.85
N GLY A 69 7.46 -19.90 -16.12
CA GLY A 69 6.32 -20.10 -17.01
C GLY A 69 6.76 -20.54 -18.40
N SER A 70 5.84 -21.18 -19.11
CA SER A 70 6.10 -21.83 -20.41
C SER A 70 6.52 -20.88 -21.53
N LEU A 71 6.37 -19.57 -21.35
CA LEU A 71 6.72 -18.54 -22.34
C LEU A 71 7.93 -17.69 -21.91
N ALA A 72 8.55 -17.98 -20.76
CA ALA A 72 9.67 -17.21 -20.23
C ALA A 72 10.91 -17.21 -21.14
N GLY A 73 11.10 -18.27 -21.93
CA GLY A 73 12.21 -18.36 -22.89
C GLY A 73 11.92 -17.77 -24.27
N ASP A 74 10.69 -17.30 -24.53
CA ASP A 74 10.32 -16.79 -25.84
C ASP A 74 10.64 -15.29 -25.98
N ALA A 75 11.62 -14.99 -26.84
CA ALA A 75 12.05 -13.63 -27.13
C ALA A 75 10.93 -12.80 -27.79
N GLY A 76 10.09 -13.43 -28.62
CA GLY A 76 8.95 -12.75 -29.26
C GLY A 76 7.93 -12.28 -28.22
N THR A 77 7.53 -13.18 -27.32
CA THR A 77 6.67 -12.85 -26.17
C THR A 77 7.28 -11.75 -25.29
N THR A 78 8.57 -11.87 -24.96
CA THR A 78 9.26 -10.86 -24.12
C THR A 78 9.25 -9.47 -24.75
N ALA A 79 9.51 -9.38 -26.06
CA ALA A 79 9.46 -8.11 -26.79
C ALA A 79 8.04 -7.53 -26.82
N ALA A 80 7.02 -8.36 -27.05
CA ALA A 80 5.63 -7.91 -27.11
C ALA A 80 5.09 -7.47 -25.74
N VAL A 81 5.44 -8.18 -24.66
CA VAL A 81 5.12 -7.77 -23.27
C VAL A 81 5.82 -6.45 -22.93
N THR A 82 7.11 -6.32 -23.27
CA THR A 82 7.86 -5.07 -23.07
C THR A 82 7.16 -3.88 -23.75
N ALA A 83 6.72 -4.05 -25.00
CA ALA A 83 6.02 -3.00 -25.73
C ALA A 83 4.70 -2.60 -25.02
N ALA A 84 3.89 -3.59 -24.62
CA ALA A 84 2.65 -3.34 -23.90
C ALA A 84 2.87 -2.59 -22.56
N VAL A 85 3.91 -2.95 -21.81
CA VAL A 85 4.26 -2.29 -20.54
C VAL A 85 4.76 -0.86 -20.77
N ARG A 86 5.58 -0.63 -21.81
CA ARG A 86 6.06 0.70 -22.18
C ARG A 86 4.93 1.65 -22.58
N ASP A 87 3.91 1.11 -23.24
CA ASP A 87 2.75 1.88 -23.70
C ASP A 87 1.72 2.13 -22.60
N TRP A 88 1.72 1.32 -21.54
CA TRP A 88 0.85 1.51 -20.38
C TRP A 88 1.17 2.80 -19.62
N ARG A 89 0.13 3.37 -19.00
CA ARG A 89 0.19 4.56 -18.14
C ARG A 89 -0.48 4.23 -16.82
N SER A 90 0.09 4.72 -15.73
CA SER A 90 -0.54 4.62 -14.42
C SER A 90 -1.84 5.44 -14.37
N PRO A 91 -2.70 5.25 -13.36
CA PRO A 91 -3.93 6.03 -13.23
C PRO A 91 -3.73 7.54 -13.08
N VAL A 92 -2.51 7.97 -12.76
CA VAL A 92 -2.11 9.39 -12.68
C VAL A 92 -1.31 9.87 -13.90
N ASP A 93 -1.27 9.05 -14.95
CA ASP A 93 -0.67 9.27 -16.28
C ASP A 93 0.87 9.24 -16.33
N ASP A 94 1.51 8.58 -15.35
CA ASP A 94 2.95 8.38 -15.33
C ASP A 94 3.37 7.12 -16.10
N ARG A 95 4.66 7.06 -16.48
CA ARG A 95 5.24 5.99 -17.32
C ARG A 95 6.09 5.02 -16.52
N VAL A 96 6.08 3.76 -16.93
CA VAL A 96 6.95 2.72 -16.38
C VAL A 96 8.42 2.98 -16.69
N HIS A 97 9.28 2.82 -15.68
CA HIS A 97 10.72 2.78 -15.83
C HIS A 97 11.18 1.34 -16.10
N LEU A 98 11.36 1.01 -17.39
CA LEU A 98 11.76 -0.35 -17.81
C LEU A 98 13.05 -0.87 -17.15
N PRO A 99 14.11 -0.07 -16.95
CA PRO A 99 15.36 -0.54 -16.34
C PRO A 99 15.21 -1.15 -14.93
N SER A 100 14.26 -0.67 -14.13
CA SER A 100 13.98 -1.17 -12.77
C SER A 100 12.74 -2.06 -12.69
N SER A 101 12.19 -2.45 -13.84
CA SER A 101 11.02 -3.31 -13.98
C SER A 101 11.43 -4.70 -14.48
N GLY A 102 10.57 -5.71 -14.32
CA GLY A 102 10.86 -7.06 -14.84
C GLY A 102 9.65 -7.99 -14.86
N ILE A 103 9.75 -9.04 -15.66
CA ILE A 103 8.70 -10.04 -15.86
C ILE A 103 8.83 -11.10 -14.76
N LEU A 104 7.87 -11.16 -13.83
CA LEU A 104 7.83 -12.13 -12.74
C LEU A 104 7.37 -13.52 -13.22
N PHE A 105 6.53 -13.56 -14.25
CA PHE A 105 5.97 -14.78 -14.83
C PHE A 105 5.55 -14.53 -16.28
N SER A 106 5.78 -15.51 -17.17
CA SER A 106 5.26 -15.51 -18.54
C SER A 106 4.95 -16.94 -18.97
N GLY A 107 3.67 -17.26 -19.17
CA GLY A 107 3.26 -18.64 -19.43
C GLY A 107 1.80 -18.79 -19.85
N GLN A 108 1.41 -20.04 -20.15
CA GLN A 108 0.02 -20.42 -20.37
C GLN A 108 -0.62 -20.83 -19.04
N VAL A 109 -1.80 -20.27 -18.74
CA VAL A 109 -2.62 -20.63 -17.57
C VAL A 109 -4.00 -21.01 -18.08
N ASP A 110 -4.35 -22.29 -17.92
CA ASP A 110 -5.58 -22.89 -18.48
C ASP A 110 -5.77 -22.59 -19.98
N GLY A 111 -4.67 -22.64 -20.73
CA GLY A 111 -4.65 -22.37 -22.17
C GLY A 111 -4.69 -20.88 -22.55
N THR A 112 -4.70 -19.97 -21.58
CA THR A 112 -4.66 -18.52 -21.82
C THR A 112 -3.28 -17.94 -21.51
N PRO A 113 -2.67 -17.16 -22.43
CA PRO A 113 -1.40 -16.50 -22.17
C PRO A 113 -1.52 -15.44 -21.07
N LEU A 114 -0.64 -15.52 -20.07
CA LEU A 114 -0.54 -14.61 -18.95
C LEU A 114 0.91 -14.14 -18.78
N ALA A 115 1.10 -12.84 -18.60
CA ALA A 115 2.35 -12.28 -18.13
C ALA A 115 2.10 -11.40 -16.90
N LEU A 116 2.99 -11.52 -15.90
CA LEU A 116 2.96 -10.73 -14.67
C LEU A 116 4.24 -9.91 -14.61
N VAL A 117 4.11 -8.60 -14.47
CA VAL A 117 5.24 -7.67 -14.51
C VAL A 117 5.27 -6.84 -13.24
N ALA A 118 6.43 -6.83 -12.58
CA ALA A 118 6.74 -5.81 -11.59
C ALA A 118 7.18 -4.55 -12.34
N ALA A 119 6.32 -3.55 -12.35
CA ALA A 119 6.56 -2.26 -12.98
C ALA A 119 6.89 -1.22 -11.91
N ASP A 120 7.97 -0.48 -12.13
CA ASP A 120 8.34 0.68 -11.35
C ASP A 120 7.88 1.95 -12.08
N VAL A 121 7.19 2.85 -11.38
CA VAL A 121 6.65 4.10 -11.94
C VAL A 121 7.21 5.26 -11.11
N PRO A 122 8.28 5.92 -11.60
CA PRO A 122 8.89 7.04 -10.89
C PRO A 122 7.87 8.16 -10.64
N GLY A 123 7.85 8.70 -9.42
CA GLY A 123 6.96 9.82 -9.03
C GLY A 123 5.82 9.42 -8.10
N GLU A 124 5.45 8.15 -8.05
CA GLU A 124 4.35 7.67 -7.21
C GLU A 124 4.79 7.07 -5.88
N SER A 125 6.09 6.89 -5.65
CA SER A 125 6.63 6.13 -4.51
C SER A 125 5.87 4.82 -4.30
N ALA A 126 5.59 4.11 -5.39
CA ALA A 126 4.79 2.89 -5.41
C ALA A 126 5.37 1.91 -6.43
N SER A 127 5.09 0.63 -6.23
CA SER A 127 5.36 -0.43 -7.21
C SER A 127 4.04 -0.95 -7.79
N TRP A 128 4.05 -1.39 -9.04
CA TRP A 128 2.85 -1.84 -9.75
C TRP A 128 2.98 -3.29 -10.21
N LEU A 129 2.01 -4.13 -9.86
CA LEU A 129 1.87 -5.46 -10.46
C LEU A 129 0.94 -5.35 -11.67
N LEU A 130 1.51 -5.45 -12.87
CA LEU A 130 0.75 -5.45 -14.11
C LEU A 130 0.44 -6.90 -14.50
N GLN A 131 -0.83 -7.19 -14.73
CA GLN A 131 -1.30 -8.46 -15.28
C GLN A 131 -1.68 -8.25 -16.74
N LEU A 132 -0.94 -8.89 -17.64
CA LEU A 132 -1.16 -8.82 -19.07
C LEU A 132 -1.77 -10.11 -19.59
N THR A 133 -2.74 -9.98 -20.49
CA THR A 133 -3.24 -11.10 -21.30
C THR A 133 -2.95 -10.83 -22.76
N ARG A 134 -2.97 -11.89 -23.56
CA ARG A 134 -2.89 -11.76 -25.02
C ARG A 134 -4.29 -11.78 -25.63
N ASP A 135 -4.57 -10.80 -26.48
CA ASP A 135 -5.78 -10.68 -27.29
C ASP A 135 -5.36 -10.70 -28.78
N GLY A 136 -5.61 -11.82 -29.46
CA GLY A 136 -5.02 -12.10 -30.77
C GLY A 136 -3.48 -12.09 -30.71
N ASP A 137 -2.85 -11.15 -31.40
CA ASP A 137 -1.40 -10.98 -31.40
C ASP A 137 -0.89 -9.89 -30.45
N ARG A 138 -1.79 -9.23 -29.72
CA ARG A 138 -1.44 -8.09 -28.88
C ARG A 138 -1.51 -8.44 -27.41
N TRP A 139 -0.43 -8.14 -26.69
CA TRP A 139 -0.45 -8.12 -25.23
C TRP A 139 -1.07 -6.82 -24.72
N THR A 140 -1.94 -6.92 -23.73
CA THR A 140 -2.62 -5.78 -23.10
C THR A 140 -2.65 -5.95 -21.59
N VAL A 141 -2.36 -4.88 -20.85
CA VAL A 141 -2.58 -4.83 -19.40
C VAL A 141 -4.08 -4.90 -19.14
N ARG A 142 -4.53 -5.97 -18.48
CA ARG A 142 -5.94 -6.16 -18.08
C ARG A 142 -6.20 -5.74 -16.65
N HIS A 143 -5.20 -5.89 -15.78
CA HIS A 143 -5.28 -5.47 -14.40
C HIS A 143 -3.95 -4.84 -13.97
N ALA A 144 -4.02 -3.83 -13.13
CA ALA A 144 -2.88 -3.15 -12.56
C ALA A 144 -3.15 -2.91 -11.08
N THR A 145 -2.31 -3.48 -10.22
CA THR A 145 -2.42 -3.35 -8.77
C THR A 145 -1.27 -2.49 -8.27
N GLU A 146 -1.60 -1.42 -7.55
CA GLU A 146 -0.62 -0.54 -6.91
C GLU A 146 -0.24 -1.06 -5.52
N TYR A 147 1.03 -0.89 -5.18
CA TYR A 147 1.62 -1.18 -3.88
C TYR A 147 2.30 0.09 -3.38
N THR A 148 1.76 0.68 -2.33
CA THR A 148 2.19 1.99 -1.80
C THR A 148 3.57 1.97 -1.13
N ASP A 149 4.19 0.80 -0.99
CA ASP A 149 5.56 0.64 -0.50
C ASP A 149 6.51 0.45 -1.69
N PRO A 150 7.42 1.42 -1.97
CA PRO A 150 8.42 1.28 -3.01
C PRO A 150 9.24 0.01 -2.81
N GLY A 151 9.31 -0.82 -3.85
CA GLY A 151 10.04 -2.08 -3.80
C GLY A 151 9.24 -3.24 -3.21
N TYR A 152 7.95 -3.07 -2.87
CA TYR A 152 7.12 -4.17 -2.35
C TYR A 152 7.28 -5.47 -3.12
N LEU A 153 7.23 -5.37 -4.45
CA LEU A 153 7.32 -6.52 -5.35
C LEU A 153 8.68 -7.23 -5.28
N VAL A 154 9.77 -6.54 -4.91
CA VAL A 154 11.11 -7.12 -4.71
C VAL A 154 11.10 -8.14 -3.57
N TYR A 155 10.47 -7.78 -2.45
CA TYR A 155 10.48 -8.58 -1.22
C TYR A 155 9.16 -9.30 -0.93
N SER A 156 8.20 -9.21 -1.84
CA SER A 156 6.97 -9.99 -1.80
C SER A 156 7.26 -11.47 -1.94
N ASP A 157 6.62 -12.27 -1.09
CA ASP A 157 6.69 -13.73 -1.19
C ASP A 157 5.45 -14.33 -1.85
N VAL A 158 4.32 -13.65 -1.77
CA VAL A 158 3.04 -14.09 -2.34
C VAL A 158 2.37 -12.87 -2.99
N LEU A 159 1.97 -13.00 -4.26
CA LEU A 159 1.29 -11.97 -5.03
C LEU A 159 -0.04 -12.52 -5.56
N PRO A 160 -1.18 -11.82 -5.38
CA PRO A 160 -2.46 -12.24 -5.89
C PRO A 160 -2.51 -12.02 -7.39
N VAL A 161 -3.08 -13.00 -8.07
CA VAL A 161 -3.29 -12.99 -9.51
C VAL A 161 -4.79 -13.13 -9.72
N GLN A 162 -5.39 -12.11 -10.32
CA GLN A 162 -6.81 -12.13 -10.67
C GLN A 162 -6.98 -12.69 -12.08
N LEU A 163 -7.74 -13.79 -12.20
CA LEU A 163 -8.15 -14.38 -13.47
C LEU A 163 -9.67 -14.54 -13.50
N ALA A 164 -10.22 -14.83 -14.67
CA ALA A 164 -11.67 -14.98 -14.86
C ALA A 164 -12.26 -16.19 -14.12
N ASP A 165 -11.47 -17.25 -13.95
CA ASP A 165 -11.82 -18.50 -13.27
C ASP A 165 -11.63 -18.44 -11.75
N GLY A 166 -11.00 -17.38 -11.24
CA GLY A 166 -10.85 -17.14 -9.80
C GLY A 166 -9.54 -16.47 -9.41
N ARG A 167 -9.26 -16.48 -8.10
CA ARG A 167 -8.02 -15.97 -7.52
C ARG A 167 -6.95 -17.06 -7.57
N ARG A 168 -5.73 -16.68 -7.96
CA ARG A 168 -4.51 -17.49 -7.83
C ARG A 168 -3.43 -16.69 -7.12
N TYR A 169 -2.32 -17.33 -6.77
CA TYR A 169 -1.18 -16.66 -6.17
C TYR A 169 0.11 -17.03 -6.91
N LEU A 170 0.91 -16.01 -7.20
CA LEU A 170 2.29 -16.17 -7.62
C LEU A 170 3.18 -16.14 -6.38
N THR A 171 3.99 -17.17 -6.17
CA THR A 171 4.89 -17.31 -5.03
C THR A 171 6.34 -17.13 -5.45
N SER A 172 7.09 -16.37 -4.65
CA SER A 172 8.53 -16.19 -4.84
C SER A 172 9.28 -17.51 -4.64
N ALA A 173 10.54 -17.56 -5.06
CA ALA A 173 11.42 -18.67 -4.75
C ALA A 173 11.70 -18.80 -3.25
N ARG A 174 11.30 -17.88 -2.35
CA ARG A 174 11.46 -18.10 -0.90
C ARG A 174 10.34 -18.96 -0.31
N VAL A 175 9.20 -19.05 -0.97
CA VAL A 175 8.08 -19.87 -0.49
C VAL A 175 8.37 -21.34 -0.74
N GLU A 176 8.37 -22.11 0.34
CA GLU A 176 8.45 -23.58 0.30
C GLU A 176 7.07 -24.20 0.19
N ARG A 177 6.08 -23.61 0.88
CA ARG A 177 4.70 -24.10 0.90
C ARG A 177 3.73 -22.96 1.15
N LEU A 178 2.61 -22.94 0.41
CA LEU A 178 1.49 -22.03 0.64
C LEU A 178 0.24 -22.84 1.00
N LEU A 179 -0.35 -22.57 2.16
CA LEU A 179 -1.62 -23.14 2.59
C LEU A 179 -2.75 -22.17 2.26
N GLY A 180 -3.81 -22.68 1.64
CA GLY A 180 -5.01 -21.91 1.33
C GLY A 180 -5.97 -21.78 2.51
N PRO A 181 -7.18 -21.20 2.29
CA PRO A 181 -8.16 -20.93 3.35
C PRO A 181 -8.63 -22.16 4.13
N ALA A 182 -8.56 -23.35 3.52
CA ALA A 182 -8.91 -24.62 4.15
C ALA A 182 -7.74 -25.26 4.94
N GLY A 183 -6.62 -24.55 5.10
CA GLY A 183 -5.40 -25.07 5.73
C GLY A 183 -4.67 -26.14 4.92
N ARG A 184 -5.09 -26.39 3.67
CA ARG A 184 -4.47 -27.37 2.77
C ARG A 184 -3.43 -26.70 1.89
N ALA A 185 -2.36 -27.41 1.59
CA ALA A 185 -1.35 -26.96 0.64
C ALA A 185 -1.98 -26.74 -0.74
N LEU A 186 -1.70 -25.58 -1.32
CA LEU A 186 -2.11 -25.26 -2.67
C LEU A 186 -1.16 -25.91 -3.67
N PRO A 187 -1.66 -26.57 -4.72
CA PRO A 187 -0.81 -27.07 -5.79
C PRO A 187 -0.20 -25.88 -6.54
N THR A 188 1.09 -25.99 -6.87
CA THR A 188 1.85 -24.92 -7.53
C THR A 188 2.61 -25.49 -8.71
N ALA A 189 2.57 -24.79 -9.84
CA ALA A 189 3.39 -25.05 -11.03
C ALA A 189 4.07 -23.75 -11.45
N ASP A 190 5.40 -23.78 -11.66
CA ASP A 190 6.20 -22.59 -11.99
C ASP A 190 5.99 -21.39 -11.03
N GLY A 191 5.70 -21.68 -9.76
CA GLY A 191 5.42 -20.66 -8.76
C GLY A 191 4.00 -20.09 -8.79
N LEU A 192 3.15 -20.48 -9.72
CA LEU A 192 1.74 -20.07 -9.75
C LEU A 192 0.85 -21.18 -9.17
N THR A 193 -0.06 -20.83 -8.27
CA THR A 193 -1.00 -21.80 -7.70
C THR A 193 -2.10 -22.21 -8.68
N GLY A 194 -2.76 -23.33 -8.39
CA GLY A 194 -4.12 -23.57 -8.90
C GLY A 194 -5.14 -22.53 -8.38
N PRO A 195 -6.40 -22.57 -8.86
CA PRO A 195 -7.47 -21.72 -8.37
C PRO A 195 -7.67 -21.84 -6.87
N VAL A 196 -7.94 -20.71 -6.21
CA VAL A 196 -8.22 -20.63 -4.79
C VAL A 196 -9.60 -20.01 -4.59
N ALA A 197 -10.40 -20.65 -3.73
CA ALA A 197 -11.73 -20.17 -3.37
C ALA A 197 -11.63 -18.94 -2.44
N VAL A 198 -11.41 -17.78 -3.05
CA VAL A 198 -11.40 -16.47 -2.39
C VAL A 198 -12.68 -15.75 -2.79
N PRO A 199 -13.65 -15.58 -1.87
CA PRO A 199 -14.88 -14.88 -2.20
C PRO A 199 -14.61 -13.40 -2.55
N ALA A 200 -15.41 -12.88 -3.47
CA ALA A 200 -15.32 -11.52 -4.00
C ALA A 200 -15.33 -10.39 -2.95
N CYS A 201 -16.05 -10.57 -1.84
CA CYS A 201 -16.26 -9.57 -0.80
C CYS A 201 -16.13 -10.16 0.61
N ARG A 202 -15.23 -11.15 0.78
CA ARG A 202 -14.91 -11.70 2.11
C ARG A 202 -13.43 -12.01 2.20
N ALA A 203 -12.87 -11.72 3.38
CA ALA A 203 -11.49 -12.04 3.65
C ALA A 203 -11.25 -13.54 3.90
N VAL A 204 -10.09 -14.04 3.47
CA VAL A 204 -9.61 -15.39 3.74
C VAL A 204 -8.14 -15.39 4.16
N GLU A 205 -7.76 -16.32 5.01
CA GLU A 205 -6.37 -16.45 5.46
C GLU A 205 -5.59 -17.42 4.56
N LEU A 206 -4.34 -17.06 4.26
CA LEU A 206 -3.33 -17.88 3.64
C LEU A 206 -2.13 -17.99 4.59
N THR A 207 -1.45 -19.13 4.58
CA THR A 207 -0.23 -19.31 5.38
C THR A 207 0.93 -19.74 4.51
N ALA A 208 1.99 -18.93 4.45
CA ALA A 208 3.21 -19.20 3.72
C ALA A 208 4.30 -19.74 4.66
N THR A 209 4.89 -20.87 4.31
CA THR A 209 6.15 -21.35 4.91
C THR A 209 7.29 -20.89 4.01
N LEU A 210 8.23 -20.12 4.57
CA LEU A 210 9.42 -19.63 3.87
C LEU A 210 10.64 -20.45 4.26
N ARG A 211 11.41 -20.88 3.25
CA ARG A 211 12.68 -21.58 3.48
C ARG A 211 13.75 -20.63 4.04
N PRO A 212 14.76 -21.16 4.74
CA PRO A 212 15.94 -20.39 5.10
C PRO A 212 16.65 -19.79 3.87
N THR A 213 17.04 -18.53 3.98
CA THR A 213 17.85 -17.80 2.97
C THR A 213 18.92 -16.95 3.66
N ARG A 214 19.73 -16.20 2.89
CA ARG A 214 20.75 -15.31 3.47
C ARG A 214 20.13 -14.17 4.28
N SER A 215 19.05 -13.57 3.78
CA SER A 215 18.30 -12.49 4.44
C SER A 215 17.35 -13.02 5.52
N LEU A 216 16.98 -14.31 5.45
CA LEU A 216 16.11 -14.98 6.40
C LEU A 216 16.74 -16.31 6.88
N PRO A 217 17.81 -16.29 7.71
CA PRO A 217 18.61 -17.48 8.03
C PRO A 217 17.83 -18.62 8.73
N ARG A 218 16.70 -18.30 9.36
CA ARG A 218 15.85 -19.27 10.07
C ARG A 218 14.60 -19.65 9.27
N GLY A 219 14.38 -19.06 8.09
CA GLY A 219 13.10 -19.15 7.39
C GLY A 219 11.94 -18.53 8.18
N ARG A 220 10.71 -18.82 7.75
CA ARG A 220 9.47 -18.58 8.52
C ARG A 220 8.57 -19.80 8.42
N ALA A 221 8.29 -20.44 9.54
CA ALA A 221 7.47 -21.66 9.54
C ALA A 221 6.00 -21.40 9.12
N ALA A 222 5.45 -20.24 9.48
CA ALA A 222 4.07 -19.85 9.19
C ALA A 222 3.92 -18.31 9.15
N ASP A 223 4.20 -17.69 8.01
CA ASP A 223 3.84 -16.29 7.75
C ASP A 223 2.37 -16.24 7.32
N ARG A 224 1.53 -15.48 8.02
CA ARG A 224 0.10 -15.37 7.72
C ARG A 224 -0.18 -14.14 6.87
N VAL A 225 -1.00 -14.34 5.87
CA VAL A 225 -1.46 -13.30 4.96
C VAL A 225 -2.97 -13.38 4.90
N LEU A 226 -3.63 -12.23 5.03
CA LEU A 226 -5.06 -12.11 4.90
C LEU A 226 -5.35 -11.54 3.51
N ASP A 227 -5.96 -12.33 2.64
CA ASP A 227 -6.54 -11.84 1.39
C ASP A 227 -7.88 -11.22 1.74
N LEU A 228 -7.99 -9.90 1.60
CA LEU A 228 -9.22 -9.17 1.89
C LEU A 228 -10.33 -9.45 0.88
N GLY A 229 -10.12 -10.19 -0.21
CA GLY A 229 -11.16 -10.56 -1.15
C GLY A 229 -11.94 -9.36 -1.66
N THR A 230 -11.43 -8.68 -2.69
CA THR A 230 -12.06 -7.47 -3.24
C THR A 230 -12.47 -7.66 -4.69
N ALA A 231 -13.72 -7.28 -5.00
CA ALA A 231 -14.27 -7.23 -6.36
C ALA A 231 -14.28 -5.80 -6.95
N THR A 232 -13.66 -4.85 -6.26
CA THR A 232 -13.65 -3.44 -6.64
C THR A 232 -12.65 -3.17 -7.76
N ALA A 233 -12.98 -2.24 -8.67
CA ALA A 233 -12.17 -1.92 -9.85
C ALA A 233 -10.92 -1.05 -9.57
N ASP A 234 -10.84 -0.43 -8.40
CA ASP A 234 -9.72 0.44 -8.02
C ASP A 234 -8.47 -0.39 -7.72
N PRO A 235 -7.26 0.15 -8.01
CA PRO A 235 -6.04 -0.55 -7.66
C PRO A 235 -5.97 -0.69 -6.15
N ARG A 236 -6.06 -1.93 -5.68
CA ARG A 236 -5.98 -2.31 -4.27
C ARG A 236 -5.25 -3.63 -4.19
N TYR A 237 -4.21 -3.69 -3.40
CA TYR A 237 -3.55 -4.94 -3.11
C TYR A 237 -4.23 -5.64 -1.92
N PRO A 238 -4.94 -6.76 -2.13
CA PRO A 238 -5.80 -7.33 -1.11
C PRO A 238 -5.05 -8.11 -0.02
N LEU A 239 -3.77 -8.44 -0.20
CA LEU A 239 -3.03 -9.24 0.76
C LEU A 239 -2.43 -8.37 1.88
N VAL A 240 -2.81 -8.64 3.11
CA VAL A 240 -2.36 -7.91 4.31
C VAL A 240 -1.60 -8.87 5.21
N ARG A 241 -0.44 -8.46 5.74
CA ARG A 241 0.30 -9.32 6.68
C ARG A 241 -0.42 -9.39 8.03
N ASP A 242 -0.64 -10.60 8.53
CA ASP A 242 -1.24 -10.85 9.84
C ASP A 242 -0.21 -11.37 10.84
N GLU A 243 0.63 -10.44 11.31
CA GLU A 243 1.73 -10.73 12.24
C GLU A 243 1.21 -11.20 13.61
N THR A 244 0.10 -10.63 14.07
CA THR A 244 -0.46 -10.91 15.40
C THR A 244 -1.39 -12.11 15.41
N GLY A 245 -1.97 -12.47 14.25
CA GLY A 245 -3.02 -13.49 14.14
C GLY A 245 -4.40 -12.98 14.50
N ALA A 246 -4.53 -11.67 14.74
CA ALA A 246 -5.80 -11.04 15.03
C ALA A 246 -6.53 -10.59 13.76
N GLY A 247 -5.83 -10.54 12.61
CA GLY A 247 -6.37 -10.01 11.35
C GLY A 247 -7.61 -10.76 10.90
N ARG A 248 -7.55 -12.09 10.85
CA ARG A 248 -8.72 -12.92 10.51
C ARG A 248 -9.92 -12.59 11.41
N ARG A 249 -9.73 -12.55 12.73
CA ARG A 249 -10.80 -12.20 13.68
C ARG A 249 -11.34 -10.79 13.42
N ALA A 250 -10.46 -9.84 13.16
CA ALA A 250 -10.81 -8.44 12.99
C ALA A 250 -11.79 -8.19 11.81
N VAL A 251 -11.64 -8.94 10.73
CA VAL A 251 -12.53 -8.81 9.54
C VAL A 251 -13.57 -9.92 9.43
N THR A 252 -13.64 -10.83 10.40
CA THR A 252 -14.65 -11.90 10.36
C THR A 252 -16.06 -11.31 10.33
N GLY A 253 -16.87 -11.78 9.39
CA GLY A 253 -18.25 -11.33 9.20
C GLY A 253 -18.40 -9.93 8.59
N LEU A 254 -17.30 -9.26 8.21
CA LEU A 254 -17.36 -7.98 7.51
C LEU A 254 -17.38 -8.18 5.99
N ASP A 255 -18.16 -7.35 5.30
CA ASP A 255 -18.11 -7.24 3.84
C ASP A 255 -16.89 -6.40 3.45
N THR A 256 -15.89 -7.04 2.87
CA THR A 256 -14.62 -6.37 2.53
C THR A 256 -14.74 -5.45 1.33
N CYS A 257 -15.75 -5.61 0.47
CA CYS A 257 -16.07 -4.63 -0.56
C CYS A 257 -16.64 -3.36 0.07
N ALA A 258 -17.49 -3.48 1.10
CA ALA A 258 -17.95 -2.34 1.88
C ALA A 258 -16.80 -1.68 2.66
N LEU A 259 -15.85 -2.45 3.19
CA LEU A 259 -14.66 -1.90 3.85
C LEU A 259 -13.75 -1.15 2.87
N ALA A 260 -13.58 -1.70 1.65
CA ALA A 260 -12.73 -1.16 0.61
C ALA A 260 -13.35 0.01 -0.15
N GLY A 261 -14.68 0.12 -0.19
CA GLY A 261 -15.38 1.18 -0.93
C GLY A 261 -15.00 2.59 -0.47
N GLU A 262 -15.33 3.60 -1.29
CA GLU A 262 -14.94 5.01 -1.07
C GLU A 262 -15.30 5.55 0.33
N ARG A 263 -16.42 5.08 0.90
CA ARG A 263 -16.89 5.49 2.23
C ARG A 263 -16.50 4.51 3.34
N GLY A 264 -15.92 3.38 2.98
CA GLY A 264 -15.46 2.36 3.90
C GLY A 264 -14.16 2.76 4.59
N PRO A 265 -13.83 2.15 5.73
CA PRO A 265 -12.62 2.47 6.46
C PRO A 265 -11.33 2.33 5.63
N PHE A 266 -11.21 1.31 4.78
CA PHE A 266 -9.99 1.12 4.00
C PHE A 266 -9.90 2.11 2.82
N GLY A 267 -11.03 2.66 2.35
CA GLY A 267 -11.10 3.64 1.26
C GLY A 267 -11.23 5.11 1.68
N SER A 268 -11.37 5.39 2.97
CA SER A 268 -11.85 6.68 3.49
C SER A 268 -10.89 7.88 3.40
N ILE A 269 -9.58 7.68 3.23
CA ILE A 269 -8.62 8.79 3.09
C ILE A 269 -7.97 8.73 1.71
N PRO A 270 -8.33 9.64 0.79
CA PRO A 270 -7.74 9.65 -0.54
C PRO A 270 -6.24 9.93 -0.46
N ARG A 271 -5.49 9.31 -1.37
CA ARG A 271 -4.05 9.52 -1.46
C ARG A 271 -3.73 10.80 -2.21
N ARG A 272 -2.80 11.58 -1.68
CA ARG A 272 -2.24 12.77 -2.33
C ARG A 272 -0.90 12.43 -2.99
N ILE A 273 -0.78 12.72 -4.28
CA ILE A 273 0.45 12.52 -5.07
C ILE A 273 0.89 13.88 -5.59
N GLY A 274 1.99 14.40 -5.04
CA GLY A 274 2.37 15.80 -5.21
C GLY A 274 1.31 16.75 -4.63
N ASP A 275 0.76 17.62 -5.47
CA ASP A 275 -0.25 18.61 -5.06
C ASP A 275 -1.70 18.24 -5.42
N ARG A 276 -1.94 17.02 -5.92
CA ARG A 276 -3.27 16.56 -6.36
C ARG A 276 -3.74 15.33 -5.60
N ASP A 277 -5.05 15.24 -5.42
CA ASP A 277 -5.72 14.00 -5.00
C ASP A 277 -5.77 13.03 -6.18
N ALA A 278 -5.52 11.75 -5.92
CA ALA A 278 -5.48 10.70 -6.93
C ALA A 278 -6.65 9.72 -6.71
N PRO A 279 -7.81 9.92 -7.36
CA PRO A 279 -9.02 9.13 -7.09
C PRO A 279 -8.95 7.66 -7.55
N ARG A 280 -7.90 7.30 -8.30
CA ARG A 280 -7.68 5.94 -8.82
C ARG A 280 -6.37 5.34 -8.32
N SER A 281 -5.87 5.79 -7.17
CA SER A 281 -4.74 5.16 -6.47
C SER A 281 -5.22 4.46 -5.20
N VAL A 282 -4.34 3.67 -4.59
CA VAL A 282 -4.59 3.07 -3.27
C VAL A 282 -4.74 4.17 -2.22
N PRO A 283 -5.85 4.23 -1.46
CA PRO A 283 -6.08 5.21 -0.41
C PRO A 283 -5.02 5.14 0.70
N GLU A 284 -4.72 6.27 1.36
CA GLU A 284 -3.79 6.30 2.50
C GLU A 284 -4.26 5.43 3.66
N SER A 285 -5.58 5.22 3.77
CA SER A 285 -6.17 4.36 4.78
C SER A 285 -6.09 2.87 4.44
N TRP A 286 -5.51 2.46 3.32
CA TRP A 286 -5.47 1.05 2.92
C TRP A 286 -4.61 0.21 3.88
N PRO A 287 -5.06 -0.98 4.31
CA PRO A 287 -4.28 -1.84 5.20
C PRO A 287 -3.03 -2.42 4.54
N MET A 288 -1.90 -2.33 5.26
CA MET A 288 -0.64 -2.97 4.88
C MET A 288 -0.27 -4.10 5.84
N ALA A 289 -0.52 -3.92 7.14
CA ALA A 289 -0.19 -4.91 8.17
C ALA A 289 -0.98 -4.68 9.48
N LYS A 290 -0.80 -5.60 10.43
CA LYS A 290 -1.26 -5.52 11.83
C LYS A 290 -2.74 -5.18 12.00
N LEU A 291 -3.57 -5.72 11.12
CA LEU A 291 -5.02 -5.60 11.25
C LEU A 291 -5.46 -6.29 12.55
N ALA A 292 -6.14 -5.56 13.42
CA ALA A 292 -6.53 -6.01 14.74
C ALA A 292 -7.86 -5.37 15.16
N VAL A 293 -8.51 -5.98 16.14
CA VAL A 293 -9.76 -5.49 16.71
C VAL A 293 -9.67 -5.46 18.24
N ARG A 294 -10.25 -4.43 18.84
CA ARG A 294 -10.39 -4.26 20.29
C ARG A 294 -11.83 -3.94 20.63
N SER A 295 -12.42 -4.68 21.58
CA SER A 295 -13.76 -4.34 22.08
C SER A 295 -13.72 -2.99 22.82
N LEU A 296 -14.68 -2.11 22.50
CA LEU A 296 -15.04 -0.92 23.28
C LEU A 296 -16.19 -1.23 24.26
N GLY A 297 -16.73 -2.44 24.18
CA GLY A 297 -17.79 -3.02 25.00
C GLY A 297 -19.17 -2.93 24.36
N GLU A 298 -20.17 -3.50 25.05
CA GLU A 298 -21.55 -3.53 24.58
C GLU A 298 -22.24 -2.18 24.76
N VAL A 299 -23.10 -1.83 23.79
CA VAL A 299 -23.90 -0.61 23.77
C VAL A 299 -25.35 -0.93 23.38
N ALA A 300 -26.31 -0.51 24.20
CA ALA A 300 -27.73 -0.58 23.89
C ALA A 300 -28.14 0.75 23.24
N LEU A 301 -28.29 0.75 21.92
CA LEU A 301 -28.66 1.94 21.15
C LEU A 301 -30.15 1.91 20.84
N GLY A 302 -30.87 3.01 21.08
CA GLY A 302 -32.30 3.13 20.78
C GLY A 302 -33.23 2.21 21.59
N GLY A 303 -32.77 1.67 22.74
CA GLY A 303 -33.55 0.73 23.56
C GLY A 303 -33.57 -0.71 23.06
N GLY A 304 -32.75 -1.04 22.04
CA GLY A 304 -32.56 -2.40 21.56
C GLY A 304 -31.61 -3.23 22.43
N GLU A 305 -31.44 -4.49 22.04
CA GLU A 305 -30.50 -5.42 22.68
C GLU A 305 -29.06 -4.86 22.67
N PRO A 306 -28.27 -5.11 23.74
CA PRO A 306 -26.87 -4.71 23.78
C PRO A 306 -26.08 -5.33 22.62
N ALA A 307 -25.45 -4.46 21.83
CA ALA A 307 -24.70 -4.83 20.64
C ALA A 307 -23.22 -4.46 20.80
N ASP A 308 -22.34 -5.19 20.13
CA ASP A 308 -20.90 -5.00 20.29
C ASP A 308 -20.42 -3.76 19.56
N LEU A 309 -19.68 -2.91 20.27
CA LEU A 309 -18.90 -1.84 19.69
C LEU A 309 -17.42 -2.20 19.72
N GLU A 310 -16.79 -2.24 18.56
CA GLU A 310 -15.40 -2.61 18.40
C GLU A 310 -14.62 -1.51 17.70
N GLN A 311 -13.34 -1.39 18.04
CA GLN A 311 -12.38 -0.55 17.33
C GLN A 311 -11.48 -1.45 16.48
N LEU A 312 -11.55 -1.26 15.16
CA LEU A 312 -10.62 -1.80 14.19
C LEU A 312 -9.36 -0.92 14.15
N SER A 313 -8.18 -1.53 14.04
CA SER A 313 -6.91 -0.81 13.87
C SER A 313 -5.98 -1.55 12.91
N TRP A 314 -5.19 -0.81 12.13
CA TRP A 314 -4.21 -1.37 11.20
C TRP A 314 -3.10 -0.38 10.88
N GLU A 315 -1.98 -0.87 10.35
CA GLU A 315 -0.92 -0.03 9.80
C GLU A 315 -1.19 0.28 8.33
N SER A 316 -0.95 1.52 7.94
CA SER A 316 -1.02 2.02 6.57
C SER A 316 0.28 2.74 6.18
N ALA A 317 0.38 3.21 4.94
CA ALA A 317 1.54 3.95 4.46
C ALA A 317 1.82 5.25 5.24
N THR A 318 0.81 5.83 5.91
CA THR A 318 0.93 7.11 6.64
C THR A 318 0.85 6.94 8.16
N GLY A 319 0.88 5.69 8.64
CA GLY A 319 0.83 5.35 10.05
C GLY A 319 -0.41 4.54 10.42
N THR A 320 -0.67 4.45 11.72
CA THR A 320 -1.76 3.63 12.23
C THR A 320 -3.12 4.29 11.98
N MET A 321 -4.02 3.52 11.40
CA MET A 321 -5.40 3.90 11.12
C MET A 321 -6.34 3.16 12.07
N THR A 322 -7.50 3.77 12.32
CA THR A 322 -8.53 3.19 13.17
C THR A 322 -9.93 3.47 12.64
N ALA A 323 -10.87 2.57 12.89
CA ALA A 323 -12.28 2.77 12.63
C ALA A 323 -13.11 2.08 13.72
N VAL A 324 -14.40 2.41 13.82
CA VAL A 324 -15.33 1.73 14.71
C VAL A 324 -16.27 0.85 13.90
N VAL A 325 -16.51 -0.35 14.43
CA VAL A 325 -17.45 -1.34 13.93
C VAL A 325 -18.52 -1.53 14.99
N TYR A 326 -19.78 -1.35 14.61
CA TYR A 326 -20.94 -1.74 15.40
C TYR A 326 -21.48 -3.05 14.85
N ARG A 327 -21.57 -4.07 15.71
CA ARG A 327 -22.10 -5.40 15.36
C ARG A 327 -23.44 -5.61 16.06
N PRO A 328 -24.55 -5.59 15.32
CA PRO A 328 -25.87 -5.86 15.88
C PRO A 328 -25.93 -7.22 16.59
N ALA A 329 -26.60 -7.28 17.74
CA ALA A 329 -26.74 -8.50 18.55
C ALA A 329 -27.56 -9.59 17.87
N ASP A 330 -28.48 -9.20 16.98
CA ASP A 330 -29.31 -10.09 16.17
C ASP A 330 -28.58 -10.70 14.96
N GLY A 331 -27.26 -10.43 14.83
CA GLY A 331 -26.45 -10.89 13.70
C GLY A 331 -26.70 -10.11 12.42
N GLY A 332 -27.35 -8.94 12.50
CA GLY A 332 -27.53 -8.03 11.38
C GLY A 332 -26.22 -7.50 10.79
N THR A 333 -26.32 -6.79 9.66
CA THR A 333 -25.16 -6.25 8.94
C THR A 333 -24.37 -5.27 9.83
N PRO A 334 -23.06 -5.50 10.05
CA PRO A 334 -22.23 -4.57 10.79
C PRO A 334 -22.18 -3.19 10.15
N VAL A 335 -22.22 -2.14 10.97
CA VAL A 335 -22.07 -0.74 10.54
C VAL A 335 -20.65 -0.29 10.86
N VAL A 336 -19.98 0.32 9.89
CA VAL A 336 -18.58 0.76 10.03
C VAL A 336 -18.45 2.27 9.85
N SER A 337 -17.59 2.90 10.63
CA SER A 337 -17.19 4.29 10.40
C SER A 337 -16.15 4.39 9.29
N PRO A 338 -15.99 5.57 8.67
CA PRO A 338 -14.75 5.91 7.98
C PRO A 338 -13.54 5.75 8.91
N ALA A 339 -12.34 5.61 8.34
CA ALA A 339 -11.13 5.58 9.13
C ALA A 339 -10.71 6.98 9.58
N ASP A 340 -10.01 7.00 10.70
CA ASP A 340 -9.30 8.16 11.22
C ASP A 340 -7.89 7.74 11.65
N ARG A 341 -6.94 8.67 11.55
CA ARG A 341 -5.57 8.44 12.00
C ARG A 341 -5.54 8.23 13.51
N ALA A 342 -4.72 7.31 13.98
CA ALA A 342 -4.60 6.99 15.40
C ALA A 342 -4.26 8.23 16.24
N SER A 343 -5.00 8.45 17.32
CA SER A 343 -4.75 9.53 18.27
C SER A 343 -5.22 9.20 19.68
N THR A 344 -4.88 10.05 20.64
CA THR A 344 -5.20 9.84 22.06
C THR A 344 -6.70 9.95 22.34
N LEU A 345 -7.36 10.96 21.77
CA LEU A 345 -8.82 11.09 21.74
C LEU A 345 -9.27 10.86 20.29
N GLN A 346 -9.99 9.77 20.06
CA GLN A 346 -10.58 9.45 18.77
C GLN A 346 -12.03 9.88 18.70
N ALA A 347 -12.46 10.26 17.50
CA ALA A 347 -13.83 10.64 17.22
C ALA A 347 -14.28 10.03 15.89
N TYR A 348 -15.24 9.13 15.96
CA TYR A 348 -15.78 8.43 14.81
C TYR A 348 -17.21 8.86 14.56
N LEU A 349 -17.55 9.02 13.28
CA LEU A 349 -18.94 9.15 12.84
C LEU A 349 -19.41 7.78 12.38
N LEU A 350 -20.34 7.20 13.12
CA LEU A 350 -20.95 5.91 12.79
C LEU A 350 -22.28 6.18 12.06
N PRO A 351 -22.41 5.81 10.77
CA PRO A 351 -23.57 6.14 9.94
C PRO A 351 -24.74 5.17 10.18
N MET A 352 -25.21 5.12 11.43
CA MET A 352 -26.35 4.30 11.83
C MET A 352 -27.63 4.73 11.07
N PRO A 353 -28.43 3.79 10.54
CA PRO A 353 -29.71 4.12 9.93
C PRO A 353 -30.62 4.91 10.88
N GLY A 354 -31.20 6.01 10.40
CA GLY A 354 -32.14 6.85 11.18
C GLY A 354 -31.51 7.81 12.19
N GLN A 355 -30.38 7.45 12.82
CA GLN A 355 -29.71 8.32 13.80
C GLN A 355 -28.19 8.12 13.79
N PRO A 356 -27.42 8.93 13.03
CA PRO A 356 -25.96 8.83 13.04
C PRO A 356 -25.41 9.12 14.44
N LEU A 357 -24.34 8.43 14.81
CA LEU A 357 -23.75 8.49 16.14
C LEU A 357 -22.33 9.04 16.12
N ALA A 358 -22.00 9.85 17.11
CA ALA A 358 -20.65 10.23 17.46
C ALA A 358 -20.11 9.24 18.50
N VAL A 359 -19.00 8.56 18.17
CA VAL A 359 -18.31 7.65 19.08
C VAL A 359 -16.96 8.26 19.44
N LEU A 360 -16.76 8.58 20.72
CA LEU A 360 -15.52 9.11 21.27
C LEU A 360 -14.82 8.01 22.06
N SER A 361 -13.58 7.69 21.72
CA SER A 361 -12.81 6.61 22.34
C SER A 361 -11.42 7.09 22.76
N TRP A 362 -10.98 6.65 23.94
CA TRP A 362 -9.63 6.92 24.45
C TRP A 362 -9.17 5.78 25.36
N ARG A 363 -7.87 5.73 25.62
CA ARG A 363 -7.34 4.83 26.65
C ARG A 363 -7.57 5.48 28.02
N ALA A 364 -8.47 4.90 28.81
CA ALA A 364 -8.74 5.38 30.16
C ALA A 364 -7.47 5.25 31.04
N THR A 365 -7.05 6.37 31.64
CA THR A 365 -6.01 6.43 32.67
C THR A 365 -6.53 7.30 33.82
N ARG A 366 -5.90 7.20 34.99
CA ARG A 366 -6.33 7.99 36.18
C ARG A 366 -6.18 9.49 35.97
N ASP A 367 -5.25 9.89 35.12
CA ASP A 367 -4.91 11.30 34.87
C ASP A 367 -5.63 11.88 33.65
N ALA A 368 -6.49 11.09 32.98
CA ALA A 368 -7.24 11.53 31.83
C ALA A 368 -8.66 11.94 32.22
N SER A 369 -9.04 13.19 31.94
CA SER A 369 -10.37 13.74 32.20
C SER A 369 -11.05 14.12 30.90
N PHE A 370 -12.18 13.48 30.60
CA PHE A 370 -12.97 13.77 29.40
C PHE A 370 -14.04 14.83 29.69
N ALA A 371 -14.19 15.79 28.78
CA ALA A 371 -15.24 16.79 28.83
C ALA A 371 -15.98 16.87 27.49
N ALA A 372 -17.30 16.73 27.55
CA ALA A 372 -18.20 17.03 26.44
C ALA A 372 -18.80 18.43 26.60
N PRO A 373 -19.15 19.11 25.48
CA PRO A 373 -19.86 20.38 25.53
C PRO A 373 -21.12 20.34 26.40
N PRO A 374 -21.48 21.46 27.07
CA PRO A 374 -22.73 21.55 27.81
C PRO A 374 -23.95 21.19 26.95
N GLY A 375 -24.89 20.43 27.52
CA GLY A 375 -26.11 20.01 26.82
C GLY A 375 -25.93 18.85 25.83
N THR A 376 -24.73 18.26 25.73
CA THR A 376 -24.53 17.05 24.91
C THR A 376 -25.34 15.88 25.49
N ALA A 377 -26.27 15.33 24.70
CA ALA A 377 -26.97 14.10 25.03
C ALA A 377 -25.99 12.91 24.98
N ARG A 378 -25.88 12.13 26.05
CA ARG A 378 -24.97 10.98 26.16
C ARG A 378 -25.80 9.70 26.21
N LEU A 379 -25.62 8.83 25.22
CA LEU A 379 -26.21 7.49 25.20
C LEU A 379 -25.36 6.51 26.02
N VAL A 380 -24.04 6.67 25.93
CA VAL A 380 -23.05 5.92 26.72
C VAL A 380 -22.03 6.91 27.24
N ASP A 381 -21.69 6.78 28.53
CA ASP A 381 -20.67 7.60 29.17
C ASP A 381 -19.98 6.78 30.26
N ARG A 382 -18.79 6.27 29.95
CA ARG A 382 -17.99 5.45 30.86
C ARG A 382 -16.49 5.67 30.60
N PRO A 383 -15.60 5.27 31.51
CA PRO A 383 -14.16 5.43 31.31
C PRO A 383 -13.70 4.86 29.96
N GLY A 384 -13.16 5.72 29.09
CA GLY A 384 -12.61 5.33 27.79
C GLY A 384 -13.59 5.34 26.62
N LEU A 385 -14.90 5.57 26.85
CA LEU A 385 -15.91 5.56 25.80
C LEU A 385 -17.06 6.52 26.10
N MET A 386 -17.39 7.35 25.11
CA MET A 386 -18.63 8.12 25.08
C MET A 386 -19.32 7.93 23.73
N VAL A 387 -20.63 7.72 23.75
CA VAL A 387 -21.46 7.65 22.54
C VAL A 387 -22.59 8.65 22.66
N ALA A 388 -22.80 9.46 21.63
CA ALA A 388 -23.85 10.46 21.55
C ALA A 388 -24.51 10.42 20.16
N PRO A 389 -25.75 10.91 20.01
CA PRO A 389 -26.26 11.26 18.69
C PRO A 389 -25.33 12.27 18.04
N GLN A 390 -25.12 12.19 16.72
CA GLN A 390 -24.33 13.17 16.01
C GLN A 390 -24.93 14.57 16.25
N PRO A 391 -24.13 15.54 16.73
CA PRO A 391 -24.65 16.87 16.99
C PRO A 391 -24.96 17.60 15.68
N ALA A 392 -26.09 18.32 15.64
CA ALA A 392 -26.54 19.06 14.46
C ALA A 392 -25.56 20.18 14.06
N THR A 393 -24.90 20.79 15.04
CA THR A 393 -23.84 21.78 14.87
C THR A 393 -22.50 21.20 15.30
N LYS A 394 -21.40 21.78 14.80
CA LYS A 394 -20.04 21.37 15.17
C LYS A 394 -19.83 21.57 16.68
N GLN A 395 -19.50 20.49 17.37
CA GLN A 395 -19.22 20.46 18.79
C GLN A 395 -17.80 19.96 19.04
N THR A 396 -17.09 20.55 20.00
CA THR A 396 -15.70 20.20 20.31
C THR A 396 -15.61 19.53 21.68
N PHE A 397 -15.16 18.28 21.67
CA PHE A 397 -14.88 17.44 22.83
C PHE A 397 -13.41 17.61 23.22
N SER A 398 -13.12 17.46 24.51
CA SER A 398 -11.76 17.51 25.01
C SER A 398 -11.43 16.35 25.93
N LEU A 399 -10.18 15.94 25.90
CA LEU A 399 -9.57 15.02 26.85
C LEU A 399 -8.36 15.74 27.44
N ALA A 400 -8.44 16.11 28.72
CA ALA A 400 -7.30 16.66 29.44
C ALA A 400 -6.44 15.50 29.97
N GLY A 401 -5.13 15.53 29.69
CA GLY A 401 -4.15 14.69 30.37
C GLY A 401 -3.12 15.52 31.13
N THR A 402 -2.09 14.85 31.64
CA THR A 402 -1.03 15.48 32.44
C THR A 402 -0.22 16.52 31.68
N GLU A 403 0.07 16.27 30.39
CA GLU A 403 0.96 17.13 29.59
C GLU A 403 0.22 18.10 28.68
N LYS A 404 -0.94 17.69 28.15
CA LYS A 404 -1.72 18.48 27.19
C LYS A 404 -3.17 18.06 27.17
N THR A 405 -4.00 18.90 26.54
CA THR A 405 -5.40 18.60 26.24
C THR A 405 -5.54 18.27 24.76
N TRP A 406 -6.20 17.15 24.45
CA TRP A 406 -6.54 16.75 23.10
C TRP A 406 -7.96 17.17 22.78
N TYR A 407 -8.18 17.71 21.58
CA TYR A 407 -9.49 18.15 21.13
C TYR A 407 -9.94 17.35 19.91
N ARG A 408 -11.24 17.09 19.82
CA ARG A 408 -11.89 16.53 18.64
C ARG A 408 -13.22 17.21 18.39
N SER A 409 -13.47 17.58 17.14
CA SER A 409 -14.76 18.13 16.76
C SER A 409 -15.59 17.10 16.01
N VAL A 410 -16.88 17.04 16.32
CA VAL A 410 -17.85 16.18 15.63
C VAL A 410 -19.07 17.02 15.27
N GLY A 411 -19.75 16.66 14.18
CA GLY A 411 -20.93 17.37 13.68
C GLY A 411 -20.60 18.62 12.88
N GLY A 412 -21.66 19.24 12.37
CA GLY A 412 -21.56 20.23 11.30
C GLY A 412 -21.34 19.57 9.94
N ARG A 413 -22.03 20.07 8.92
CA ARG A 413 -21.68 19.81 7.51
C ARG A 413 -20.67 20.85 7.06
#